data_AF-A0A2G3E8F4-F1
#
_entry.id   AF-A0A2G3E8F4-F1
#
_cell.length_a   1.000
_cell.length_b   1.000
_cell.length_c   1.000
_cell.angle_alpha   90.00
_cell.angle_beta   90.00
_cell.angle_gamma   90.00
#
_symmetry.space_group_name_H-M   'P 1'
#
loop_
_entity.id
_entity.type
_entity.pdbx_description
1 polymer ?
#
loop_
_entity_poly.entity_id
_entity_poly.type
_entity_poly.pdbx_seq_one_letter_code
_entity_poly.pdbx_strand_id
1 'polypeptide(L)'
;MDKELVEFLIRAKKATYAGKGAETTPSREKSHDLIYRDGEYMYYDTYLGTGKFAGEEALWIKDTQYWSMNYIGRVTGNNFSGDFLKEALLLVPEDKPFRGPEKYTNGDYTYDCKIDGDYKWFNGRETISYKGAEIYECIFHGGLVE
;
A
#
# COMPACT_ATOMS: atom_id res chain seq x y z
N MET A 1 -4.26 16.41 0.80
CA MET A 1 -3.13 16.48 1.75
C MET A 1 -2.27 17.67 1.39
N ASP A 2 -1.48 18.16 2.35
CA ASP A 2 -0.39 19.09 2.05
C ASP A 2 0.64 18.40 1.15
N LYS A 3 1.30 19.17 0.29
CA LYS A 3 2.31 18.70 -0.66
C LYS A 3 3.46 17.98 0.05
N GLU A 4 3.95 18.54 1.15
CA GLU A 4 5.04 17.92 1.93
C GLU A 4 4.64 16.54 2.46
N LEU A 5 3.38 16.38 2.85
CA LEU A 5 2.87 15.11 3.33
C LEU A 5 2.69 14.08 2.22
N VAL A 6 2.24 14.50 1.03
CA VAL A 6 2.20 13.64 -0.16
C VAL A 6 3.61 13.16 -0.50
N GLU A 7 4.60 14.07 -0.53
CA GLU A 7 5.99 13.74 -0.81
C GLU A 7 6.59 12.78 0.23
N PHE A 8 6.30 12.99 1.52
CA PHE A 8 6.69 12.05 2.58
C PHE A 8 6.07 10.67 2.34
N LEU A 9 4.76 10.59 2.11
CA LEU A 9 4.06 9.31 1.96
C LEU A 9 4.57 8.51 0.75
N ILE A 10 4.86 9.19 -0.37
CA ILE A 10 5.47 8.57 -1.55
C ILE A 10 6.86 8.00 -1.22
N ARG A 11 7.70 8.77 -0.52
CA ARG A 11 9.04 8.30 -0.12
C ARG A 11 8.95 7.12 0.84
N ALA A 12 8.03 7.17 1.80
CA ALA A 12 7.81 6.09 2.76
C ALA A 12 7.42 4.79 2.06
N LYS A 13 6.42 4.81 1.19
CA LYS A 13 5.96 3.63 0.42
C LYS A 13 7.09 3.02 -0.42
N LYS A 14 7.91 3.87 -1.05
CA LYS A 14 9.08 3.46 -1.83
C LYS A 14 10.23 2.93 -0.96
N ALA A 15 10.25 3.22 0.33
CA ALA A 15 11.26 2.76 1.27
C ALA A 15 10.84 1.52 2.07
N THR A 16 9.54 1.18 2.10
CA THR A 16 9.00 0.01 2.80
C THR A 16 8.68 -1.14 1.84
N TYR A 17 7.49 -1.74 1.89
CA TYR A 17 7.17 -3.00 1.21
C TYR A 17 7.47 -2.99 -0.28
N ALA A 18 7.06 -1.93 -1.00
CA ALA A 18 7.27 -1.81 -2.44
C ALA A 18 8.76 -1.72 -2.80
N GLY A 19 9.54 -1.02 -1.97
CA GLY A 19 10.99 -0.88 -2.10
C GLY A 19 11.83 -2.04 -1.59
N LYS A 20 11.21 -3.10 -1.07
CA LYS A 20 11.91 -4.19 -0.36
C LYS A 20 12.70 -3.67 0.84
N GLY A 21 12.11 -2.72 1.58
CA GLY A 21 12.64 -2.19 2.83
C GLY A 21 12.89 -3.27 3.87
N ALA A 22 13.79 -2.99 4.82
CA ALA A 22 14.08 -3.90 5.91
C ALA A 22 12.91 -3.98 6.90
N GLU A 23 12.59 -5.19 7.34
CA GLU A 23 11.62 -5.40 8.41
C GLU A 23 12.21 -4.98 9.77
N THR A 24 11.35 -4.54 10.67
CA THR A 24 11.65 -4.24 12.07
C THR A 24 11.14 -5.36 12.98
N THR A 25 11.26 -5.16 14.29
CA THR A 25 10.67 -6.06 15.28
C THR A 25 9.15 -6.05 15.14
N PRO A 26 8.51 -7.22 15.00
CA PRO A 26 7.05 -7.30 14.85
C PRO A 26 6.31 -6.67 16.02
N SER A 27 5.31 -5.84 15.74
CA SER A 27 4.41 -5.27 16.75
C SER A 27 3.30 -6.24 17.17
N ARG A 28 2.99 -7.23 16.32
CA ARG A 28 1.99 -8.27 16.53
C ARG A 28 2.63 -9.65 16.35
N GLU A 29 1.96 -10.68 16.84
CA GLU A 29 2.43 -12.04 16.62
C GLU A 29 2.50 -12.36 15.12
N LYS A 30 3.71 -12.66 14.64
CA LYS A 30 3.99 -13.05 13.25
C LYS A 30 3.60 -11.99 12.20
N SER A 31 3.54 -10.72 12.58
CA SER A 31 3.46 -9.65 11.59
C SER A 31 4.80 -9.37 10.94
N HIS A 32 4.73 -8.87 9.71
CA HIS A 32 5.81 -8.20 9.03
C HIS A 32 5.60 -6.71 9.25
N ASP A 33 6.62 -6.02 9.75
CA ASP A 33 6.51 -4.63 10.15
C ASP A 33 7.64 -3.84 9.51
N LEU A 34 7.32 -2.71 8.89
CA LEU A 34 8.27 -1.80 8.26
C LEU A 34 8.01 -0.38 8.74
N ILE A 35 9.07 0.31 9.15
CA ILE A 35 8.99 1.68 9.64
C ILE A 35 9.84 2.58 8.77
N TYR A 36 9.27 3.73 8.39
CA TYR A 36 10.00 4.81 7.76
C TYR A 36 9.80 6.11 8.55
N ARG A 37 10.90 6.85 8.78
CA ARG A 37 10.89 8.12 9.50
C ARG A 37 11.66 9.17 8.72
N ASP A 38 11.12 10.38 8.70
CA ASP A 38 11.80 11.56 8.17
C ASP A 38 11.30 12.81 8.89
N GLY A 39 12.19 13.47 9.65
CA GLY A 39 11.83 14.57 10.53
C GLY A 39 10.71 14.20 11.51
N GLU A 40 9.63 14.98 11.50
CA GLU A 40 8.47 14.82 12.39
C GLU A 40 7.48 13.73 11.92
N TYR A 41 7.73 13.11 10.76
CA TYR A 41 6.81 12.13 10.16
C TYR A 41 7.26 10.69 10.45
N MET A 42 6.30 9.83 10.79
CA MET A 42 6.50 8.38 10.85
C MET A 42 5.44 7.67 10.01
N TYR A 43 5.88 6.76 9.16
CA TYR A 43 5.04 5.81 8.46
C TYR A 43 5.32 4.39 8.98
N TYR A 44 4.25 3.63 9.19
CA TYR A 44 4.30 2.26 9.67
C TYR A 44 3.45 1.38 8.77
N ASP A 45 4.03 0.33 8.20
CA ASP A 45 3.34 -0.68 7.41
C ASP A 45 3.44 -2.02 8.15
N THR A 46 2.30 -2.57 8.55
CA THR A 46 2.21 -3.84 9.29
C THR A 46 1.21 -4.77 8.64
N TYR A 47 1.60 -6.03 8.40
CA TYR A 47 0.69 -7.02 7.82
C TYR A 47 0.95 -8.45 8.27
N LEU A 48 -0.09 -9.27 8.16
CA LEU A 48 -0.07 -10.70 8.40
C LEU A 48 -0.26 -11.47 7.10
N GLY A 49 0.50 -12.53 6.90
CA GLY A 49 0.35 -13.45 5.76
C GLY A 49 0.94 -12.92 4.45
N THR A 50 0.95 -13.77 3.42
CA THR A 50 1.58 -13.48 2.12
C THR A 50 0.69 -13.84 0.92
N GLY A 51 0.04 -15.01 0.93
CA GLY A 51 -0.91 -15.41 -0.12
C GLY A 51 -2.35 -14.98 0.15
N LYS A 52 -2.75 -14.94 1.42
CA LYS A 52 -3.94 -14.27 1.95
C LYS A 52 -3.45 -13.42 3.09
N PHE A 53 -3.74 -12.13 3.07
CA PHE A 53 -3.11 -11.19 3.97
C PHE A 53 -4.05 -10.07 4.36
N ALA A 54 -3.79 -9.48 5.51
CA ALA A 54 -4.43 -8.26 5.98
C ALA A 54 -3.39 -7.38 6.67
N GLY A 55 -3.51 -6.07 6.52
CA GLY A 55 -2.56 -5.14 7.09
C GLY A 55 -3.10 -3.73 7.19
N GLU A 56 -2.26 -2.87 7.75
CA GLU A 56 -2.50 -1.45 7.94
C GLU A 56 -1.24 -0.67 7.58
N GLU A 57 -1.44 0.43 6.86
CA GLU A 57 -0.46 1.50 6.74
C GLU A 57 -0.94 2.68 7.58
N ALA A 58 -0.10 3.19 8.46
CA ALA A 58 -0.45 4.29 9.35
C ALA A 58 0.63 5.38 9.37
N LEU A 59 0.19 6.62 9.61
CA LEU A 59 0.99 7.83 9.55
C LEU A 59 0.81 8.64 10.83
N TRP A 60 1.94 9.10 11.39
CA TRP A 60 2.01 10.01 12.53
C TRP A 60 2.76 11.28 12.15
N ILE A 61 2.35 12.39 12.75
CA ILE A 61 3.01 13.69 12.69
C ILE A 61 3.27 14.15 14.12
N LYS A 62 4.53 14.38 14.50
CA LYS A 62 4.91 14.76 15.88
C LYS A 62 4.35 13.79 16.92
N ASP A 63 4.52 12.50 16.65
CA ASP A 63 4.03 11.39 17.47
C ASP A 63 2.50 11.34 17.68
N THR A 64 1.73 12.15 16.93
CA THR A 64 0.26 12.13 16.94
C THR A 64 -0.24 11.40 15.69
N GLN A 65 -1.17 10.46 15.86
CA GLN A 65 -1.82 9.76 14.75
C GLN A 65 -2.47 10.77 13.81
N TYR A 66 -2.38 10.50 12.51
CA TYR A 66 -2.88 11.42 11.50
C TYR A 66 -3.73 10.73 10.44
N TRP A 67 -3.28 9.57 9.95
CA TRP A 67 -3.96 8.86 8.87
C TRP A 67 -3.71 7.36 8.96
N SER A 68 -4.69 6.56 8.55
CA SER A 68 -4.58 5.10 8.46
C SER A 68 -5.27 4.57 7.20
N MET A 69 -4.71 3.50 6.63
CA MET A 69 -5.30 2.70 5.58
C MET A 69 -5.19 1.22 5.90
N ASN A 70 -6.34 0.58 6.08
CA ASN A 70 -6.46 -0.86 6.26
C ASN A 70 -6.65 -1.54 4.91
N TYR A 71 -6.14 -2.76 4.78
CA TYR A 71 -6.28 -3.56 3.56
C TYR A 71 -6.35 -5.05 3.84
N ILE A 72 -7.02 -5.78 2.96
CA ILE A 72 -7.10 -7.24 2.98
C ILE A 72 -7.13 -7.74 1.53
N GLY A 73 -6.29 -8.73 1.24
CA GLY A 73 -6.12 -9.24 -0.11
C GLY A 73 -5.74 -10.71 -0.16
N ARG A 74 -5.81 -11.23 -1.38
CA ARG A 74 -5.52 -12.64 -1.65
C ARG A 74 -5.11 -12.86 -3.10
N VAL A 75 -4.21 -13.82 -3.28
CA VAL A 75 -3.94 -14.45 -4.57
C VAL A 75 -5.09 -15.43 -4.88
N THR A 76 -5.75 -15.23 -6.01
CA THR A 76 -6.92 -16.00 -6.45
C THR A 76 -6.61 -16.95 -7.60
N GLY A 77 -5.45 -16.82 -8.24
CA GLY A 77 -5.05 -17.67 -9.36
C GLY A 77 -3.53 -17.91 -9.45
N ASN A 78 -3.15 -18.71 -10.43
CA ASN A 78 -1.75 -19.04 -10.69
C ASN A 78 -1.00 -17.87 -11.36
N ASN A 79 0.32 -17.95 -11.39
CA ASN A 79 1.22 -16.97 -12.02
C ASN A 79 1.21 -15.59 -11.36
N PHE A 80 0.77 -15.46 -10.11
CA PHE A 80 0.92 -14.21 -9.37
C PHE A 80 2.40 -13.88 -9.17
N SER A 81 2.75 -12.61 -9.41
CA SER A 81 4.10 -12.09 -9.21
C SER A 81 4.06 -10.97 -8.16
N GLY A 82 4.66 -11.23 -7.00
CA GLY A 82 4.82 -10.21 -5.97
C GLY A 82 5.74 -9.07 -6.41
N ASP A 83 6.69 -9.33 -7.32
CA ASP A 83 7.53 -8.28 -7.89
C ASP A 83 6.72 -7.36 -8.82
N PHE A 84 5.79 -7.88 -9.63
CA PHE A 84 4.91 -7.04 -10.46
C PHE A 84 3.98 -6.17 -9.60
N LEU A 85 3.45 -6.69 -8.49
CA LEU A 85 2.70 -5.86 -7.53
C LEU A 85 3.59 -4.72 -6.99
N LYS A 86 4.82 -5.03 -6.57
CA LYS A 86 5.76 -4.01 -6.07
C LYS A 86 6.10 -2.96 -7.14
N GLU A 87 6.28 -3.36 -8.40
CA GLU A 87 6.48 -2.42 -9.52
C GLU A 87 5.31 -1.42 -9.62
N ALA A 88 4.07 -1.90 -9.61
CA ALA A 88 2.89 -1.03 -9.66
C ALA A 88 2.82 -0.09 -8.45
N LEU A 89 3.11 -0.61 -7.24
CA LEU A 89 3.12 0.17 -6.01
C LEU A 89 4.29 1.19 -5.93
N LEU A 90 5.36 1.01 -6.69
CA LEU A 90 6.42 2.03 -6.82
C LEU A 90 5.98 3.23 -7.66
N LEU A 91 4.92 3.08 -8.47
CA LEU A 91 4.34 4.13 -9.31
C LEU A 91 3.18 4.86 -8.61
N VAL A 92 3.24 5.00 -7.28
CA VAL A 92 2.26 5.77 -6.49
C VAL A 92 2.05 7.16 -7.09
N PRO A 93 0.79 7.54 -7.41
CA PRO A 93 0.48 8.83 -8.01
C PRO A 93 0.33 9.92 -6.93
N GLU A 94 0.67 11.17 -7.26
CA GLU A 94 0.63 12.30 -6.32
C GLU A 94 -0.79 12.73 -5.92
N ASP A 95 -1.76 12.58 -6.82
CA ASP A 95 -3.15 12.99 -6.59
C ASP A 95 -3.91 12.01 -5.67
N LYS A 96 -3.55 10.72 -5.73
CA LYS A 96 -4.12 9.65 -4.90
C LYS A 96 -3.02 8.71 -4.37
N PRO A 97 -2.18 9.17 -3.43
CA PRO A 97 -0.98 8.44 -3.01
C PRO A 97 -1.31 7.31 -2.02
N PHE A 98 -2.24 6.41 -2.38
CA PHE A 98 -2.70 5.31 -1.52
C PHE A 98 -2.09 3.98 -1.93
N ARG A 99 -2.19 3.62 -3.21
CA ARG A 99 -1.63 2.41 -3.81
C ARG A 99 -0.92 2.77 -5.13
N GLY A 100 -0.90 1.87 -6.11
CA GLY A 100 -0.36 2.15 -7.44
C GLY A 100 -1.26 3.07 -8.29
N PRO A 101 -0.89 3.30 -9.57
CA PRO A 101 -1.67 4.13 -10.48
C PRO A 101 -3.00 3.46 -10.85
N GLU A 102 -3.95 4.19 -11.43
CA GLU A 102 -5.24 3.62 -11.86
C GLU A 102 -5.08 2.39 -12.76
N LYS A 103 -4.04 2.39 -13.61
CA LYS A 103 -3.68 1.25 -14.45
C LYS A 103 -2.17 1.19 -14.71
N TYR A 104 -1.61 -0.01 -14.69
CA TYR A 104 -0.23 -0.29 -15.10
C TYR A 104 -0.13 -1.65 -15.80
N THR A 105 0.74 -1.75 -16.81
CA THR A 105 0.93 -2.99 -17.59
C THR A 105 2.40 -3.26 -17.81
N ASN A 106 2.81 -4.51 -17.62
CA ASN A 106 4.15 -4.99 -17.96
C ASN A 106 4.05 -6.43 -18.46
N GLY A 107 4.34 -6.64 -19.75
CA GLY A 107 4.15 -7.92 -20.43
C GLY A 107 2.70 -8.41 -20.38
N ASP A 108 2.50 -9.64 -19.92
CA ASP A 108 1.17 -10.28 -19.81
C ASP A 108 0.39 -9.85 -18.56
N TYR A 109 0.98 -9.02 -17.69
CA TYR A 109 0.37 -8.56 -16.46
C TYR A 109 -0.30 -7.20 -16.61
N THR A 110 -1.46 -7.05 -15.97
CA THR A 110 -2.19 -5.78 -15.83
C THR A 110 -2.54 -5.57 -14.36
N TYR A 111 -2.19 -4.41 -13.83
CA TYR A 111 -2.65 -3.90 -12.54
C TYR A 111 -3.74 -2.86 -12.79
N ASP A 112 -4.85 -2.95 -12.09
CA ASP A 112 -5.92 -1.95 -12.09
C ASP A 112 -6.23 -1.55 -10.65
N CYS A 113 -6.40 -0.26 -10.40
CA CYS A 113 -6.73 0.29 -9.08
C CYS A 113 -7.87 1.29 -9.19
N LYS A 114 -8.96 1.05 -8.45
CA LYS A 114 -10.10 1.96 -8.37
C LYS A 114 -10.23 2.48 -6.96
N ILE A 115 -10.35 3.79 -6.84
CA ILE A 115 -10.43 4.51 -5.57
C ILE A 115 -11.63 5.45 -5.62
N ASP A 116 -12.48 5.35 -4.60
CA ASP A 116 -13.57 6.26 -4.32
C ASP A 116 -13.27 7.06 -3.04
N GLY A 117 -13.59 8.35 -3.06
CA GLY A 117 -13.28 9.29 -1.98
C GLY A 117 -11.94 10.03 -2.12
N ASP A 118 -11.53 10.66 -1.03
CA ASP A 118 -10.31 11.47 -0.93
C ASP A 118 -9.46 11.06 0.27
N TYR A 119 -8.34 11.75 0.51
CA TYR A 119 -7.42 11.38 1.60
C TYR A 119 -8.06 11.40 3.01
N LYS A 120 -9.19 12.08 3.19
CA LYS A 120 -9.90 12.16 4.47
C LYS A 120 -10.75 10.93 4.73
N TRP A 121 -11.31 10.35 3.67
CA TRP A 121 -12.12 9.15 3.73
C TRP A 121 -12.21 8.51 2.34
N PHE A 122 -11.67 7.31 2.20
CA PHE A 122 -11.62 6.60 0.92
C PHE A 122 -11.77 5.10 1.09
N ASN A 123 -12.14 4.46 -0.01
CA ASN A 123 -12.08 3.01 -0.19
C ASN A 123 -11.65 2.70 -1.62
N GLY A 124 -11.09 1.51 -1.82
CA GLY A 124 -10.64 1.09 -3.13
C GLY A 124 -10.43 -0.41 -3.26
N ARG A 125 -10.25 -0.82 -4.51
CA ARG A 125 -9.92 -2.19 -4.90
C ARG A 125 -8.80 -2.15 -5.92
N GLU A 126 -7.75 -2.90 -5.65
CA GLU A 126 -6.70 -3.19 -6.63
C GLU A 126 -6.77 -4.66 -7.05
N THR A 127 -6.43 -4.90 -8.31
CA THR A 127 -6.40 -6.24 -8.90
C THR A 127 -5.18 -6.42 -9.76
N ILE A 128 -4.80 -7.68 -9.97
CA ILE A 128 -3.83 -8.05 -10.99
C ILE A 128 -4.43 -9.13 -11.85
N SER A 129 -4.36 -8.94 -13.16
CA SER A 129 -4.72 -9.92 -14.17
C SER A 129 -3.49 -10.41 -14.92
N TYR A 130 -3.47 -11.69 -15.27
CA TYR A 130 -2.48 -12.30 -16.16
C TYR A 130 -3.19 -12.87 -17.39
N LYS A 131 -2.82 -12.39 -18.58
CA LYS A 131 -3.49 -12.75 -19.85
C LYS A 131 -5.01 -12.55 -19.81
N GLY A 132 -5.47 -11.50 -19.12
CA GLY A 132 -6.87 -11.15 -18.98
C GLY A 132 -7.65 -11.90 -17.90
N ALA A 133 -7.05 -12.86 -17.20
CA ALA A 133 -7.67 -13.52 -16.05
C ALA A 133 -7.21 -12.85 -14.75
N GLU A 134 -8.15 -12.40 -13.90
CA GLU A 134 -7.85 -11.86 -12.57
C GLU A 134 -7.28 -12.96 -11.68
N ILE A 135 -6.11 -12.72 -11.08
CA ILE A 135 -5.36 -13.68 -10.25
C ILE A 135 -4.99 -13.15 -8.87
N TYR A 136 -5.37 -11.90 -8.57
CA TYR A 136 -5.15 -11.25 -7.29
C TYR A 136 -6.17 -10.14 -7.10
N GLU A 137 -6.61 -9.97 -5.86
CA GLU A 137 -7.41 -8.83 -5.43
C GLU A 137 -6.98 -8.36 -4.04
N CYS A 138 -7.11 -7.06 -3.81
CA CYS A 138 -6.97 -6.45 -2.50
C CYS A 138 -7.98 -5.31 -2.38
N ILE A 139 -8.73 -5.29 -1.28
CA ILE A 139 -9.59 -4.16 -0.93
C ILE A 139 -8.89 -3.36 0.16
N PHE A 140 -9.03 -2.05 0.10
CA PHE A 140 -8.43 -1.15 1.06
C PHE A 140 -9.36 0.03 1.36
N HIS A 141 -9.23 0.60 2.55
CA HIS A 141 -10.01 1.75 2.98
C HIS A 141 -9.25 2.50 4.07
N GLY A 142 -9.49 3.79 4.20
CA GLY A 142 -8.73 4.61 5.12
C GLY A 142 -9.21 6.05 5.16
N GLY A 143 -8.50 6.84 5.94
CA GLY A 143 -8.82 8.24 6.15
C GLY A 143 -8.01 8.86 7.27
N LEU A 144 -8.43 10.07 7.65
CA LEU A 144 -7.88 10.74 8.83
C LEU A 144 -8.31 10.02 10.11
N VAL A 145 -7.44 10.04 11.12
CA VAL A 145 -7.68 9.49 12.45
C VAL A 145 -7.28 10.52 13.52
N GLU A 146 -7.94 10.48 14.68
CA GLU A 146 -7.71 11.38 15.81
C GLU A 146 -7.85 10.68 17.15
#